data_AF-V5H704-F1
#
_entry.id   AF-V5H704-F1
#
_cell.length_a   1.000
_cell.length_b   1.000
_cell.length_c   1.000
_cell.angle_alpha   90.00
_cell.angle_beta   90.00
_cell.angle_gamma   90.00
#
_symmetry.space_group_name_H-M   'P 1'
#
loop_
_entity.id
_entity.type
_entity.pdbx_description
1 polymer ?
#
loop_
_entity_poly.entity_id
_entity_poly.type
_entity_poly.pdbx_seq_one_letter_code
_entity_poly.pdbx_strand_id
1 'polypeptide(L)'
;SDEASMFFISLVEHFPALWDMTMSDYANNALKGALWRQIAEEMEDRYPECGPYVPDTLKTFFNNKRRTYRTEKKKLESSKSGQASSESYKGKWKFFHCLNFLDAAKPTGTRTFSEAFEVAEPEADMAGQPP
;
A
#
# COMPACT_ATOMS: atom_id res chain seq x y z
N SER A 1 -21.15 -12.48 3.00
CA SER A 1 -21.74 -11.33 2.28
C SER A 1 -20.67 -10.34 1.84
N ASP A 2 -20.94 -9.51 0.83
CA ASP A 2 -19.98 -8.49 0.40
C ASP A 2 -19.81 -7.35 1.40
N GLU A 3 -20.86 -6.99 2.14
CA GLU A 3 -20.80 -6.02 3.25
C GLU A 3 -19.81 -6.46 4.34
N ALA A 4 -19.90 -7.72 4.79
CA ALA A 4 -18.95 -8.30 5.74
C ALA A 4 -17.50 -8.23 5.21
N SER A 5 -17.30 -8.43 3.91
CA SER A 5 -15.97 -8.31 3.30
C SER A 5 -15.47 -6.86 3.30
N MET A 6 -16.33 -5.87 3.05
CA MET A 6 -15.97 -4.45 3.12
C MET A 6 -15.62 -4.03 4.54
N PHE A 7 -16.46 -4.41 5.51
CA PHE A 7 -16.25 -4.13 6.92
C PHE A 7 -14.92 -4.73 7.41
N PHE A 8 -14.67 -6.01 7.09
CA PHE A 8 -13.39 -6.67 7.38
C PHE A 8 -12.18 -5.88 6.86
N ILE A 9 -12.23 -5.42 5.60
CA ILE A 9 -11.12 -4.67 5.00
C ILE A 9 -10.92 -3.34 5.73
N SER A 10 -12.00 -2.65 6.11
CA SER A 10 -11.96 -1.41 6.88
C SER A 10 -11.33 -1.61 8.27
N LEU A 11 -11.60 -2.73 8.93
CA LEU A 11 -10.92 -3.07 10.19
C LEU A 11 -9.43 -3.25 9.98
N VAL A 12 -9.02 -4.00 8.95
CA VAL A 12 -7.60 -4.20 8.64
C VAL A 12 -6.91 -2.87 8.31
N GLU A 13 -7.57 -1.96 7.59
CA GLU A 13 -7.06 -0.61 7.31
C GLU A 13 -6.70 0.14 8.60
N HIS A 14 -7.56 0.05 9.62
CA HIS A 14 -7.37 0.72 10.91
C HIS A 14 -6.15 0.19 11.70
N PHE A 15 -5.67 -1.01 11.38
CA PHE A 15 -4.53 -1.64 12.04
C PHE A 15 -3.29 -1.71 11.13
N PRO A 16 -2.48 -0.63 11.02
CA PRO A 16 -1.30 -0.60 10.16
C PRO A 16 -0.28 -1.70 10.50
N ALA A 17 -0.19 -2.15 11.75
CA ALA A 17 0.68 -3.26 12.14
C ALA A 17 0.41 -4.59 11.37
N LEU A 18 -0.76 -4.74 10.74
CA LEU A 18 -1.10 -5.93 9.94
C LEU A 18 -0.58 -5.86 8.50
N TRP A 19 -0.46 -4.67 7.92
CA TRP A 19 -0.26 -4.48 6.48
C TRP A 19 0.89 -3.55 6.12
N ASP A 20 1.21 -2.60 7.00
CA ASP A 20 2.27 -1.62 6.82
C ASP A 20 3.61 -2.22 7.25
N MET A 21 4.58 -2.25 6.35
CA MET A 21 5.91 -2.81 6.62
C MET A 21 6.90 -1.75 7.15
N THR A 22 6.50 -0.48 7.17
CA THR A 22 7.31 0.64 7.66
C THR A 22 7.18 0.79 9.18
N MET A 23 6.07 0.33 9.74
CA MET A 23 5.85 0.26 11.18
C MET A 23 6.76 -0.78 11.84
N SER A 24 7.43 -0.40 12.92
CA SER A 24 8.24 -1.32 13.74
C SER A 24 7.41 -2.47 14.31
N ASP A 25 6.14 -2.21 14.60
CA ASP A 25 5.16 -3.19 15.09
C ASP A 25 4.81 -4.30 14.08
N TYR A 26 5.15 -4.13 12.79
CA TYR A 26 4.93 -5.17 11.79
C TYR A 26 5.73 -6.45 12.08
N ALA A 27 6.90 -6.32 12.72
CA ALA A 27 7.71 -7.47 13.13
C ALA A 27 7.11 -8.20 14.36
N ASN A 28 6.16 -7.58 15.06
CA ASN A 28 5.58 -8.13 16.28
C ASN A 28 4.47 -9.14 15.97
N ASN A 29 4.86 -10.41 15.88
CA ASN A 29 3.93 -11.52 15.61
C ASN A 29 2.87 -11.68 16.71
N ALA A 30 3.20 -11.37 17.97
CA ALA A 30 2.26 -11.46 19.09
C ALA A 30 1.14 -10.41 18.94
N LEU A 31 1.51 -9.17 18.60
CA LEU A 31 0.55 -8.11 18.32
C LEU A 31 -0.34 -8.47 17.14
N LYS A 32 0.24 -8.95 16.03
CA LYS A 32 -0.54 -9.42 14.88
C LYS A 32 -1.57 -10.48 15.25
N GLY A 33 -1.17 -11.46 16.07
CA GLY A 33 -2.10 -12.49 16.56
C GLY A 33 -3.23 -11.93 17.43
N ALA A 34 -2.96 -10.92 18.25
CA ALA A 34 -3.99 -10.23 19.02
C ALA A 34 -4.96 -9.44 18.12
N LEU A 35 -4.42 -8.69 17.15
CA LEU A 35 -5.22 -7.91 16.20
C LEU A 35 -6.12 -8.80 15.34
N TRP A 36 -5.61 -9.93 14.84
CA TRP A 36 -6.44 -10.87 14.07
C TRP A 36 -7.57 -11.49 14.89
N ARG A 37 -7.35 -11.74 16.19
CA ARG A 37 -8.41 -12.20 17.10
C ARG A 37 -9.45 -11.10 17.32
N GLN A 38 -9.01 -9.87 17.57
CA GLN A 38 -9.93 -8.74 17.74
C GLN A 38 -10.80 -8.51 16.50
N ILE A 39 -10.23 -8.60 15.30
CA ILE A 39 -10.99 -8.52 14.04
C ILE A 39 -11.98 -9.68 13.94
N ALA A 40 -11.59 -10.89 14.33
CA ALA A 40 -12.49 -12.03 14.32
C ALA A 40 -13.69 -11.82 15.26
N GLU A 41 -13.45 -11.30 16.46
CA GLU A 41 -14.50 -10.98 17.45
C GLU A 41 -15.46 -9.90 16.92
N GLU A 42 -14.96 -8.80 16.34
CA GLU A 42 -15.82 -7.77 15.74
C GLU A 42 -16.65 -8.29 14.56
N MET A 43 -16.05 -9.17 13.76
CA MET A 43 -16.76 -9.80 12.65
C MET A 43 -17.84 -10.76 13.14
N GLU A 44 -17.57 -11.50 14.21
CA GLU A 44 -18.55 -12.40 14.84
C GLU A 44 -19.69 -11.65 15.50
N ASP A 45 -19.41 -10.53 16.18
CA ASP A 45 -20.42 -9.65 16.78
C ASP A 45 -21.37 -9.08 15.71
N ARG A 46 -20.81 -8.56 14.61
CA ARG A 46 -21.60 -7.88 13.59
C ARG A 46 -22.22 -8.80 12.53
N TYR A 47 -21.55 -9.91 12.20
CA TYR A 47 -21.96 -10.82 11.13
C TYR A 47 -21.87 -12.31 11.56
N PRO A 48 -22.48 -12.72 12.67
CA PRO A 48 -22.37 -14.09 13.20
C PRO A 48 -22.85 -15.17 12.19
N GLU A 49 -23.76 -14.81 11.31
CA GLU A 49 -24.32 -15.67 10.27
C GLU A 49 -23.36 -16.00 9.11
N CYS A 50 -22.29 -15.22 8.93
CA CYS A 50 -21.37 -15.39 7.81
C CYS A 50 -20.30 -16.49 8.04
N GLY A 51 -20.29 -17.09 9.23
CA GLY A 51 -19.50 -18.29 9.54
C GLY A 51 -18.41 -18.02 10.59
N PRO A 52 -17.65 -19.06 10.94
CA PRO A 52 -16.65 -18.95 12.00
C PRO A 52 -15.51 -18.03 11.57
N TYR A 53 -15.31 -16.97 12.34
CA TYR A 53 -14.21 -16.03 12.11
C TYR A 53 -12.93 -16.57 12.74
N VAL A 54 -12.17 -17.32 11.95
CA VAL A 54 -10.87 -17.86 12.39
C VAL A 54 -9.75 -16.93 11.93
N PRO A 55 -8.81 -16.52 12.80
CA PRO A 55 -7.74 -15.58 12.46
C PRO A 55 -6.89 -16.04 11.26
N ASP A 56 -6.64 -17.34 11.13
CA ASP A 56 -5.89 -17.89 9.98
C ASP A 56 -6.66 -17.77 8.66
N THR A 57 -7.97 -18.06 8.69
CA THR A 57 -8.86 -17.90 7.54
C THR A 57 -8.97 -16.43 7.13
N LEU A 58 -9.09 -15.52 8.10
CA LEU A 58 -9.11 -14.08 7.87
C LEU A 58 -7.80 -13.58 7.23
N LYS A 59 -6.66 -14.05 7.73
CA LYS A 59 -5.34 -13.75 7.16
C LYS A 59 -5.21 -14.26 5.72
N THR A 60 -5.70 -15.47 5.46
CA THR A 60 -5.74 -16.05 4.10
C THR A 60 -6.66 -15.25 3.19
N PHE A 61 -7.84 -14.88 3.67
CA PHE A 61 -8.80 -14.06 2.95
C PHE A 61 -8.20 -12.70 2.57
N PHE A 62 -7.56 -12.02 3.53
CA PHE A 62 -6.88 -10.75 3.29
C PHE A 62 -5.75 -10.89 2.26
N ASN A 63 -4.91 -11.93 2.35
CA ASN A 63 -3.85 -12.15 1.37
C ASN A 63 -4.40 -12.39 -0.04
N ASN A 64 -5.51 -13.10 -0.18
CA ASN A 64 -6.20 -13.28 -1.46
C ASN A 64 -6.68 -11.92 -2.01
N LYS A 65 -7.33 -11.09 -1.20
CA LYS A 65 -7.76 -9.74 -1.62
C LYS A 65 -6.57 -8.88 -2.02
N ARG A 66 -5.50 -8.87 -1.23
CA ARG A 66 -4.27 -8.13 -1.53
C ARG A 66 -3.64 -8.57 -2.85
N ARG A 67 -3.66 -9.88 -3.15
CA ARG A 67 -3.19 -10.41 -4.44
C ARG A 67 -4.04 -9.88 -5.59
N THR A 68 -5.37 -9.97 -5.48
CA THR A 68 -6.30 -9.43 -6.49
C THR A 68 -6.08 -7.93 -6.69
N TYR A 69 -5.93 -7.15 -5.62
CA TYR A 69 -5.63 -5.71 -5.69
C TYR A 69 -4.36 -5.44 -6.49
N ARG A 70 -3.25 -6.14 -6.19
CA ARG A 70 -1.98 -5.97 -6.91
C ARG A 70 -2.11 -6.34 -8.39
N THR A 71 -2.84 -7.40 -8.70
CA THR A 71 -3.10 -7.81 -10.09
C THR A 71 -3.92 -6.75 -10.84
N GLU A 72 -5.01 -6.27 -10.25
CA GLU A 72 -5.83 -5.21 -10.83
C GLU A 72 -5.04 -3.91 -11.01
N LYS A 73 -4.24 -3.52 -10.01
CA LYS A 73 -3.37 -2.35 -10.09
C LYS A 73 -2.36 -2.46 -11.23
N LYS A 74 -1.68 -3.61 -11.35
CA LYS A 74 -0.74 -3.86 -12.45
C LYS A 74 -1.41 -3.74 -13.83
N LYS A 75 -2.66 -4.20 -13.97
CA LYS A 75 -3.43 -4.04 -15.22
C LYS A 75 -3.69 -2.55 -15.53
N LEU A 76 -4.07 -1.75 -14.54
CA LEU A 76 -4.26 -0.31 -14.73
C LEU A 76 -2.96 0.37 -15.15
N GLU A 77 -1.85 0.07 -14.46
CA GLU A 77 -0.53 0.63 -14.76
C GLU A 77 -0.07 0.22 -16.17
N SER A 78 -0.30 -1.03 -16.57
CA SER A 78 0.07 -1.55 -17.91
C SER A 78 -0.80 -0.96 -19.02
N SER A 79 -2.08 -0.67 -18.76
CA SER A 79 -2.94 0.09 -19.67
C SER A 79 -2.61 1.58 -19.74
N LYS A 80 -1.80 2.09 -18.80
CA LYS A 80 -1.41 3.51 -18.68
C LYS A 80 -0.06 3.83 -19.33
N SER A 81 0.45 2.97 -20.20
CA SER A 81 1.59 3.29 -21.04
C SER A 81 1.14 4.23 -22.17
N GLY A 82 0.97 5.53 -21.87
CA GLY A 82 0.69 6.54 -22.89
C GLY A 82 0.09 7.87 -22.43
N GLN A 83 -0.51 8.00 -21.25
CA GLN A 83 -1.03 9.30 -20.79
C GLN A 83 -1.10 9.38 -19.26
N ALA A 84 -0.30 10.30 -18.72
CA ALA A 84 -0.43 10.81 -17.37
C ALA A 84 -1.83 11.43 -17.24
N SER A 85 -2.64 10.87 -16.35
CA SER A 85 -3.84 11.54 -15.84
C SER A 85 -4.34 10.75 -14.64
N SER A 86 -4.59 11.47 -13.56
CA SER A 86 -5.32 10.99 -12.41
C SER A 86 -6.70 10.50 -12.87
N GLU A 87 -6.80 9.22 -13.27
CA GLU A 87 -8.04 8.66 -13.82
C GLU A 87 -8.53 7.60 -12.84
N SER A 88 -9.69 7.90 -12.28
CA SER A 88 -10.49 7.09 -11.38
C SER A 88 -10.47 5.62 -11.78
N TYR A 89 -10.28 4.70 -10.81
CA TYR A 89 -10.31 3.26 -11.06
C TYR A 89 -11.57 2.87 -11.85
N LYS A 90 -11.41 2.51 -13.13
CA LYS A 90 -12.49 2.05 -14.03
C LYS A 90 -12.76 0.53 -13.91
N GLY A 91 -12.08 -0.16 -13.00
CA GLY A 91 -12.25 -1.60 -12.85
C GLY A 91 -13.54 -1.96 -12.12
N LYS A 92 -14.07 -3.16 -12.37
CA LYS A 92 -15.35 -3.64 -11.83
C LYS A 92 -15.26 -4.11 -10.38
N TRP A 93 -14.09 -4.02 -9.74
CA TRP A 93 -13.88 -4.59 -8.42
C TRP A 93 -14.21 -3.60 -7.31
N LYS A 94 -15.40 -3.72 -6.72
CA LYS A 94 -15.91 -2.83 -5.66
C LYS A 94 -15.01 -2.71 -4.41
N PHE A 95 -14.15 -3.69 -4.16
CA PHE A 95 -13.21 -3.68 -3.03
C PHE A 95 -11.91 -2.94 -3.32
N PHE A 96 -11.67 -2.51 -4.57
CA PHE A 96 -10.42 -1.88 -4.94
C PHE A 96 -10.14 -0.61 -4.13
N HIS A 97 -11.17 0.22 -3.92
CA HIS A 97 -11.07 1.44 -3.11
C HIS A 97 -10.77 1.13 -1.64
N CYS A 98 -11.38 0.08 -1.08
CA CYS A 98 -11.13 -0.36 0.29
C CYS A 98 -9.69 -0.83 0.53
N LEU A 99 -8.95 -1.24 -0.52
CA LEU A 99 -7.55 -1.67 -0.38
C LEU A 99 -6.54 -0.60 -0.84
N ASN A 100 -7.00 0.64 -1.10
CA ASN A 100 -6.13 1.71 -1.58
C ASN A 100 -5.05 2.12 -0.55
N PHE A 101 -5.35 1.97 0.75
CA PHE A 101 -4.41 2.24 1.85
C PHE A 101 -3.09 1.46 1.71
N LEU A 102 -3.10 0.29 1.05
CA LEU A 102 -1.91 -0.52 0.82
C LEU A 102 -0.85 0.15 -0.06
N ASP A 103 -1.20 1.20 -0.79
CA ASP A 103 -0.23 1.96 -1.56
C ASP A 103 0.55 2.97 -0.70
N ALA A 104 -0.06 3.46 0.37
CA ALA A 104 0.60 4.36 1.31
C ALA A 104 1.73 3.67 2.10
N ALA A 105 1.63 2.34 2.30
CA ALA A 105 2.65 1.53 2.97
C ALA A 105 3.93 1.28 2.16
N LYS A 106 3.98 1.70 0.89
CA LYS A 106 5.22 1.59 0.13
C LYS A 106 6.14 2.69 0.64
N PRO A 107 7.36 2.39 1.13
CA PRO A 107 8.36 3.44 1.20
C PRO A 107 8.48 3.96 -0.22
N THR A 108 8.04 5.19 -0.46
CA THR A 108 8.18 5.90 -1.72
C THR A 108 9.67 6.02 -1.96
N GLY A 109 10.26 4.95 -2.50
CA GLY A 109 11.58 4.94 -3.06
C GLY A 109 11.49 5.75 -4.33
N THR A 110 11.52 7.06 -4.17
CA THR A 110 11.89 8.00 -5.21
C THR A 110 13.28 7.58 -5.68
N ARG A 111 13.34 6.66 -6.64
CA ARG A 111 14.52 6.56 -7.52
C ARG A 111 14.44 7.75 -8.46
N THR A 112 14.80 8.92 -7.97
CA THR A 112 15.43 9.94 -8.81
C THR A 112 16.83 9.43 -9.09
N PHE A 113 16.95 8.59 -10.12
CA PHE A 113 18.19 8.48 -10.85
C PHE A 113 18.18 9.60 -11.90
N SER A 114 19.34 10.25 -12.04
CA SER A 114 19.66 11.44 -12.85
C SER A 114 19.31 12.78 -12.21
N GLU A 115 20.35 13.52 -11.84
CA GLU A 115 20.77 14.64 -12.70
C GLU A 115 22.29 14.86 -12.50
N ALA A 116 23.00 14.92 -13.62
CA ALA A 116 24.44 15.03 -13.71
C ALA A 116 24.96 16.35 -13.09
N PHE A 117 25.99 16.25 -12.24
CA PHE A 117 26.83 17.40 -11.95
C PHE A 117 27.86 17.52 -13.07
N GLU A 118 27.41 18.07 -14.20
CA GLU A 118 28.30 18.56 -15.24
C GLU A 118 28.91 19.87 -14.71
N VAL A 119 30.12 19.77 -14.18
CA VAL A 119 30.97 20.92 -13.88
C VAL A 119 31.37 21.53 -15.21
N ALA A 120 30.57 22.49 -15.67
CA ALA A 120 31.04 23.49 -16.62
C ALA A 120 31.83 24.54 -15.82
N GLU A 121 33.16 24.48 -15.87
CA GLU A 121 34.00 25.65 -15.60
C GLU A 121 34.28 26.36 -16.91
N PRO A 122 33.63 27.51 -17.17
CA PRO A 122 34.13 28.44 -18.17
C PRO A 122 35.00 29.54 -17.53
N GLU A 123 36.28 29.45 -17.87
CA GLU A 123 37.07 30.51 -18.51
C GLU A 123 37.66 31.67 -17.69
N ALA A 124 38.86 32.04 -18.16
CA ALA A 124 39.46 33.37 -18.23
C ALA A 124 40.43 33.82 -17.11
N ASP A 125 41.70 33.47 -17.35
CA ASP A 125 42.82 34.41 -17.49
C ASP A 125 42.53 35.89 -17.17
N MET A 126 43.17 36.42 -16.12
CA MET A 126 43.67 37.81 -16.19
C MET A 126 44.82 38.05 -15.21
N ALA A 127 45.94 38.46 -15.79
CA ALA A 127 47.19 38.85 -15.15
C ALA A 127 47.09 40.12 -14.28
N GLY A 128 48.00 40.25 -13.30
CA GLY A 128 48.42 41.57 -12.77
C GLY A 128 48.81 41.64 -11.28
N GLN A 129 50.12 41.56 -11.01
CA GLN A 129 50.82 42.24 -9.87
C GLN A 129 50.59 43.77 -9.94
N PRO A 130 50.94 44.67 -8.98
CA PRO A 130 51.80 44.54 -7.79
C PRO A 130 51.29 45.37 -6.57
N PRO A 131 52.12 45.74 -5.56
CA PRO A 131 53.05 46.87 -5.69
C PRO A 131 54.54 46.55 -5.40
#